data_AF-A0A927C8G6-F1
#
_entry.id   AF-A0A927C8G6-F1
#
_cell.length_a   1.000
_cell.length_b   1.000
_cell.length_c   1.000
_cell.angle_alpha   90.00
_cell.angle_beta   90.00
_cell.angle_gamma   90.00
#
_symmetry.space_group_name_H-M   'P 1'
#
loop_
_entity.id
_entity.type
_entity.pdbx_description
1 polymer ?
#
loop_
_entity_poly.entity_id
_entity_poly.type
_entity_poly.pdbx_seq_one_letter_code
_entity_poly.pdbx_strand_id
1 'polypeptide(L)'
;MKRPFSSMLGTFAVIGILLFVITNWWSFFTGNKEPDILTETMPTVSKQAAADAAKAHIAELTGYPASSTFVVYQSDKLLSGYIQKEKRVADYKARFQERAPIDYYRVDLTDGRGAEYVVDVHMTSGAVIGWRKSSRENAPSVEVGRRIAEEVLRKDGLSLSDYSSLRPNAATPHRFVFEHRAGTIGGAKLLKVVEVRGGQATAYYNEFRIPQSHLDWVKRQDQAASAMTQWNLILSSVMGLAAIAIAIAYRKQISFVRGIGLTATFLVLYWINNINMIPAFKTLEAEGMDPFFSTEAAVVTMILMTVVVTIMAIICYFSFAAGDPLWREQGRRLWPRWREPGFGAHTLSSMKRGYLLAFGLLGVQSLLFFTAEHRFDMWAVNDPSGSPLNMLLPGIFPLMAWTAAISEEAIYRFFGIALFKKLLRNTFLAVVIPSVIWAFSHTQYPIYPVYTRFVEVTILGILFGYAFLKYGFATALFAHAIVDSILMSFSLMGMGGAGYVGLGAFYIALPALVAIVIKWLHGKTVARRPGPRADDPPPDSGGGFRTSKPDLV
;
A
#
# COMPACT_ATOMS: atom_id res chain seq x y z
N MET A 1 33.68 27.46 -14.93
CA MET A 1 33.95 26.44 -13.88
C MET A 1 32.81 25.43 -13.85
N LYS A 2 33.01 24.19 -14.33
CA LYS A 2 31.97 23.15 -14.30
C LYS A 2 31.81 22.65 -12.85
N ARG A 3 30.73 23.02 -12.16
CA ARG A 3 30.41 22.47 -10.83
C ARG A 3 30.38 20.93 -10.93
N PRO A 4 31.03 20.18 -10.02
CA PRO A 4 31.00 18.73 -10.07
C PRO A 4 29.56 18.23 -9.96
N PHE A 5 29.16 17.27 -10.78
CA PHE A 5 27.79 16.77 -10.91
C PHE A 5 27.15 16.28 -9.58
N SER A 6 27.94 15.98 -8.54
CA SER A 6 27.43 15.68 -7.19
C SER A 6 26.76 16.88 -6.52
N SER A 7 27.13 18.11 -6.89
CA SER A 7 26.58 19.35 -6.31
C SER A 7 25.11 19.57 -6.67
N MET A 8 24.67 19.22 -7.89
CA MET A 8 23.26 19.35 -8.29
C MET A 8 22.36 18.33 -7.59
N LEU A 9 22.79 17.06 -7.47
CA LEU A 9 22.04 16.06 -6.71
C LEU A 9 22.01 16.40 -5.22
N GLY A 10 23.11 16.90 -4.66
CA GLY A 10 23.14 17.39 -3.28
C GLY A 10 22.17 18.54 -3.06
N THR A 11 22.13 19.51 -3.99
CA THR A 11 21.17 20.63 -3.93
C THR A 11 19.72 20.12 -4.02
N PHE A 12 19.43 19.18 -4.94
CA PHE A 12 18.10 18.57 -5.06
C PHE A 12 17.69 17.84 -3.77
N ALA A 13 18.60 17.10 -3.16
CA ALA A 13 18.36 16.42 -1.89
C ALA A 13 18.07 17.40 -0.75
N VAL A 14 18.87 18.47 -0.62
CA VAL A 14 18.67 19.50 0.41
C VAL A 14 17.33 20.21 0.22
N ILE A 15 17.01 20.64 -1.01
CA ILE A 15 15.71 21.23 -1.32
C ILE A 15 14.59 20.24 -1.00
N GLY A 16 14.76 18.96 -1.35
CA GLY A 16 13.76 17.94 -1.07
C GLY A 16 13.49 17.74 0.42
N ILE A 17 14.56 17.66 1.24
CA ILE A 17 14.44 17.58 2.71
C ILE A 17 13.74 18.82 3.26
N LEU A 18 14.14 20.01 2.81
CA LEU A 18 13.51 21.26 3.24
C LEU A 18 12.03 21.30 2.87
N LEU A 19 11.67 20.93 1.63
CA LEU A 19 10.29 20.83 1.19
C LEU A 19 9.52 19.86 2.07
N PHE A 20 10.02 18.62 2.24
CA PHE A 20 9.40 17.60 3.07
C PHE A 20 9.15 18.09 4.51
N VAL A 21 10.14 18.73 5.14
CA VAL A 21 9.99 19.27 6.50
C VAL A 21 8.99 20.42 6.54
N ILE A 22 9.06 21.36 5.61
CA ILE A 22 8.18 22.53 5.58
C ILE A 22 6.72 22.12 5.34
N THR A 23 6.46 21.17 4.45
CA THR A 23 5.10 20.73 4.13
C THR A 23 4.49 19.85 5.22
N ASN A 24 5.25 18.94 5.83
CA ASN A 24 4.74 18.07 6.91
C ASN A 24 4.60 18.81 8.25
N TRP A 25 5.39 19.86 8.49
CA TRP A 25 5.31 20.68 9.72
C TRP A 25 4.85 22.13 9.43
N TRP A 26 4.06 22.31 8.38
CA TRP A 26 3.61 23.63 7.93
C TRP A 26 2.94 24.46 9.04
N SER A 27 2.09 23.82 9.83
CA SER A 27 1.36 24.44 10.94
C SER A 27 2.29 24.92 12.05
N PHE A 28 3.35 24.16 12.34
CA PHE A 28 4.38 24.57 13.29
C PHE A 28 5.10 25.83 12.83
N PHE A 29 5.42 25.95 11.54
CA PHE A 29 6.13 27.12 11.00
C PHE A 29 5.26 28.35 10.78
N THR A 30 3.96 28.16 10.52
CA THR A 30 3.06 29.27 10.14
C THR A 30 2.10 29.70 11.23
N GLY A 31 1.94 28.91 12.30
CA GLY A 31 0.93 29.14 13.33
C GLY A 31 -0.50 28.88 12.86
N ASN A 32 -0.68 28.41 11.62
CA ASN A 32 -1.98 27.96 11.12
C ASN A 32 -2.38 26.66 11.83
N LYS A 33 -3.69 26.45 12.03
CA LYS A 33 -4.19 25.15 12.51
C LYS A 33 -3.96 24.10 11.44
N GLU A 34 -3.53 22.90 11.84
CA GLU A 34 -3.51 21.75 10.93
C GLU A 34 -4.92 21.54 10.34
N PRO A 35 -5.00 21.17 9.06
CA PRO A 35 -6.25 20.67 8.52
C PRO A 35 -6.68 19.50 9.40
N ASP A 36 -7.89 19.58 9.96
CA ASP A 36 -8.40 18.53 10.83
C ASP A 36 -8.76 17.33 9.95
N ILE A 37 -7.82 16.39 9.87
CA ILE A 37 -7.93 15.16 9.09
C ILE A 37 -8.14 13.96 10.02
N LEU A 38 -8.73 12.91 9.46
CA LEU A 38 -8.85 11.62 10.12
C LEU A 38 -7.67 10.76 9.70
N THR A 39 -6.77 10.49 10.64
CA THR A 39 -5.66 9.56 10.47
C THR A 39 -5.96 8.25 11.18
N GLU A 40 -5.24 7.19 10.82
CA GLU A 40 -5.30 5.90 11.50
C GLU A 40 -5.11 6.06 13.01
N THR A 41 -6.08 5.53 13.77
CA THR A 41 -6.10 5.62 15.22
C THR A 41 -5.02 4.71 15.81
N MET A 42 -4.12 5.33 16.57
CA MET A 42 -3.12 4.58 17.33
C MET A 42 -3.79 3.82 18.49
N PRO A 43 -3.73 2.48 18.53
CA PRO A 43 -4.39 1.72 19.58
C PRO A 43 -3.67 1.91 20.92
N THR A 44 -4.45 2.15 21.98
CA THR A 44 -3.98 2.06 23.37
C THR A 44 -4.36 0.72 24.01
N VAL A 45 -5.29 -0.01 23.41
CA VAL A 45 -5.68 -1.37 23.79
C VAL A 45 -4.94 -2.37 22.90
N SER A 46 -4.38 -3.41 23.50
CA SER A 46 -3.73 -4.48 22.73
C SER A 46 -4.78 -5.39 22.06
N LYS A 47 -4.42 -6.06 20.96
CA LYS A 47 -5.28 -7.08 20.34
C LYS A 47 -5.72 -8.18 21.32
N GLN A 48 -4.84 -8.55 22.25
CA GLN A 48 -5.16 -9.52 23.30
C GLN A 48 -6.23 -8.98 24.26
N ALA A 49 -6.08 -7.74 24.73
CA ALA A 49 -7.06 -7.10 25.60
C ALA A 49 -8.42 -6.91 24.90
N ALA A 50 -8.42 -6.57 23.61
CA ALA A 50 -9.65 -6.51 22.81
C ALA A 50 -10.32 -7.89 22.69
N ALA A 51 -9.54 -8.96 22.46
CA ALA A 51 -10.05 -10.33 22.45
C ALA A 51 -10.64 -10.75 23.80
N ASP A 52 -10.00 -10.38 24.91
CA ASP A 52 -10.47 -10.68 26.25
C ASP A 52 -11.77 -9.94 26.58
N ALA A 53 -11.88 -8.66 26.22
CA ALA A 53 -13.11 -7.88 26.35
C ALA A 53 -14.26 -8.49 25.52
N ALA A 54 -13.99 -8.88 24.28
CA ALA A 54 -14.98 -9.51 23.41
C ALA A 54 -15.45 -10.87 23.96
N LYS A 55 -14.53 -11.72 24.44
CA LYS A 55 -14.88 -13.01 25.08
C LYS A 55 -15.75 -12.83 26.30
N ALA A 56 -15.41 -11.87 27.17
CA ALA A 56 -16.19 -11.57 28.36
C ALA A 56 -17.62 -11.14 28.00
N HIS A 57 -17.77 -10.27 27.01
CA HIS A 57 -19.07 -9.81 26.54
C HIS A 57 -19.93 -10.95 25.96
N ILE A 58 -19.37 -11.82 25.12
CA ILE A 58 -20.12 -12.97 24.57
C ILE A 58 -20.46 -13.99 25.66
N ALA A 59 -19.59 -14.17 26.65
CA ALA A 59 -19.89 -15.06 27.78
C ALA A 59 -21.05 -14.54 28.65
N GLU A 60 -21.09 -13.24 28.90
CA GLU A 60 -22.22 -12.60 29.59
C GLU A 60 -23.52 -12.70 28.75
N LEU A 61 -23.42 -12.45 27.45
CA LEU A 61 -24.57 -12.47 26.54
C LEU A 61 -25.19 -13.88 26.38
N THR A 62 -24.35 -14.91 26.31
CA THR A 62 -24.78 -16.27 25.96
C THR A 62 -24.89 -17.22 27.16
N GLY A 63 -24.20 -16.91 28.26
CA GLY A 63 -24.00 -17.81 29.39
C GLY A 63 -22.97 -18.92 29.15
N TYR A 64 -22.26 -18.90 28.01
CA TYR A 64 -21.26 -19.91 27.65
C TYR A 64 -19.87 -19.27 27.48
N PRO A 65 -18.79 -19.96 27.84
CA PRO A 65 -17.45 -19.46 27.56
C PRO A 65 -17.26 -19.29 26.04
N ALA A 66 -16.46 -18.28 25.66
CA ALA A 66 -16.12 -18.01 24.27
C ALA A 66 -14.61 -18.14 24.05
N SER A 67 -14.22 -18.64 22.87
CA SER A 67 -12.85 -18.61 22.38
C SER A 67 -12.73 -17.58 21.26
N SER A 68 -11.62 -16.85 21.23
CA SER A 68 -11.31 -15.90 20.16
C SER A 68 -10.30 -16.54 19.20
N THR A 69 -10.55 -16.45 17.90
CA THR A 69 -9.67 -17.01 16.88
C THR A 69 -8.78 -15.93 16.26
N PHE A 70 -9.30 -14.72 16.08
CA PHE A 70 -8.63 -13.71 15.29
C PHE A 70 -9.01 -12.28 15.70
N VAL A 71 -8.06 -11.34 15.61
CA VAL A 71 -8.30 -9.91 15.86
C VAL A 71 -7.68 -9.08 14.74
N VAL A 72 -8.52 -8.36 14.01
CA VAL A 72 -8.12 -7.43 12.95
C VAL A 72 -8.51 -6.01 13.29
N TYR A 73 -7.73 -5.06 12.78
CA TYR A 73 -8.11 -3.67 12.70
C TYR A 73 -9.08 -3.49 11.51
N GLN A 74 -10.14 -2.71 11.71
CA GLN A 74 -11.10 -2.30 10.68
C GLN A 74 -11.36 -0.80 10.74
N SER A 75 -11.81 -0.23 9.61
CA SER A 75 -12.13 1.19 9.48
C SER A 75 -13.36 1.41 8.60
N ASP A 76 -14.27 2.28 9.03
CA ASP A 76 -15.40 2.74 8.20
C ASP A 76 -14.94 3.77 7.14
N LYS A 77 -14.56 3.25 5.98
CA LYS A 77 -14.14 4.02 4.79
C LYS A 77 -15.18 5.06 4.37
N LEU A 78 -16.46 4.71 4.38
CA LEU A 78 -17.54 5.56 3.86
C LEU A 78 -17.85 6.72 4.81
N LEU A 79 -17.90 6.44 6.11
CA LEU A 79 -18.06 7.48 7.12
C LEU A 79 -16.84 8.42 7.16
N SER A 80 -15.62 7.87 7.14
CA SER A 80 -14.38 8.66 7.10
C SER A 80 -14.34 9.58 5.89
N GLY A 81 -14.64 9.04 4.70
CA GLY A 81 -14.69 9.81 3.46
C GLY A 81 -15.75 10.91 3.49
N TYR A 82 -16.91 10.64 4.08
CA TYR A 82 -17.97 11.63 4.23
C TYR A 82 -17.57 12.78 5.15
N ILE A 83 -17.05 12.46 6.34
CA ILE A 83 -16.67 13.46 7.35
C ILE A 83 -15.56 14.37 6.81
N GLN A 84 -14.55 13.80 6.15
CA GLN A 84 -13.45 14.58 5.58
C GLN A 84 -13.91 15.47 4.44
N LYS A 85 -14.71 14.93 3.50
CA LYS A 85 -15.26 15.70 2.38
C LYS A 85 -16.11 16.89 2.84
N GLU A 86 -16.92 16.68 3.87
CA GLU A 86 -17.81 17.72 4.43
C GLU A 86 -17.10 18.64 5.45
N LYS A 87 -15.80 18.44 5.69
CA LYS A 87 -14.96 19.22 6.63
C LYS A 87 -15.55 19.21 8.05
N ARG A 88 -16.00 18.04 8.53
CA ARG A 88 -16.69 17.85 9.82
C ARG A 88 -15.88 17.06 10.86
N VAL A 89 -14.56 16.94 10.69
CA VAL A 89 -13.72 16.10 11.55
C VAL A 89 -13.82 16.51 13.03
N ALA A 90 -13.71 17.80 13.36
CA ALA A 90 -13.76 18.26 14.75
C ALA A 90 -15.10 17.93 15.43
N ASP A 91 -16.21 18.15 14.70
CA ASP A 91 -17.57 17.86 15.16
C ASP A 91 -17.77 16.35 15.38
N TYR A 92 -17.22 15.53 14.48
CA TYR A 92 -17.21 14.08 14.63
C TYR A 92 -16.43 13.63 15.87
N LYS A 93 -15.18 14.08 16.01
CA LYS A 93 -14.28 13.72 17.12
C LYS A 93 -14.93 14.07 18.47
N ALA A 94 -15.54 15.25 18.58
CA ALA A 94 -16.15 15.72 19.82
C ALA A 94 -17.44 14.98 20.23
N ARG A 95 -18.25 14.52 19.26
CA ARG A 95 -19.62 14.01 19.55
C ARG A 95 -19.79 12.51 19.37
N PHE A 96 -19.02 11.89 18.48
CA PHE A 96 -19.31 10.54 18.00
C PHE A 96 -18.15 9.56 18.13
N GLN A 97 -16.88 10.00 18.09
CA GLN A 97 -15.72 9.11 18.09
C GLN A 97 -15.75 8.05 19.22
N GLU A 98 -16.08 8.44 20.45
CA GLU A 98 -16.15 7.51 21.58
C GLU A 98 -17.24 6.43 21.45
N ARG A 99 -18.37 6.75 20.80
CA ARG A 99 -19.54 5.85 20.74
C ARG A 99 -19.64 5.09 19.41
N ALA A 100 -19.11 5.67 18.35
CA ALA A 100 -19.14 5.15 16.99
C ALA A 100 -17.81 5.52 16.31
N PRO A 101 -16.69 4.90 16.75
CA PRO A 101 -15.38 5.14 16.16
C PRO A 101 -15.34 4.67 14.71
N ILE A 102 -14.57 5.36 13.89
CA ILE A 102 -14.28 4.92 12.52
C ILE A 102 -13.37 3.70 12.56
N ASP A 103 -12.34 3.75 13.41
CA ASP A 103 -11.32 2.72 13.57
C ASP A 103 -11.64 1.85 14.79
N TYR A 104 -11.72 0.54 14.59
CA TYR A 104 -12.03 -0.41 15.66
C TYR A 104 -11.31 -1.75 15.45
N TYR A 105 -11.21 -2.55 16.51
CA TYR A 105 -10.85 -3.94 16.39
C TYR A 105 -12.08 -4.79 16.12
N ARG A 106 -11.97 -5.72 15.17
CA ARG A 106 -12.95 -6.77 14.93
C ARG A 106 -12.36 -8.09 15.40
N VAL A 107 -13.10 -8.76 16.28
CA VAL A 107 -12.70 -10.01 16.94
C VAL A 107 -13.63 -11.13 16.48
N ASP A 108 -13.06 -12.19 15.96
CA ASP A 108 -13.80 -13.41 15.60
C ASP A 108 -13.81 -14.38 16.77
N LEU A 109 -14.99 -14.85 17.15
CA LEU A 109 -15.19 -15.74 18.28
C LEU A 109 -16.07 -16.94 17.96
N THR A 110 -15.94 -17.97 18.78
CA THR A 110 -16.85 -19.11 18.83
C THR A 110 -17.28 -19.34 20.28
N ASP A 111 -18.58 -19.45 20.54
CA ASP A 111 -19.08 -19.80 21.87
C ASP A 111 -18.94 -21.31 22.18
N GLY A 112 -19.16 -21.71 23.43
CA GLY A 112 -19.09 -23.11 23.87
C GLY A 112 -20.08 -24.06 23.20
N ARG A 113 -21.02 -23.54 22.38
CA ARG A 113 -21.96 -24.34 21.57
C ARG A 113 -21.57 -24.39 20.09
N GLY A 114 -20.46 -23.76 19.71
CA GLY A 114 -20.00 -23.69 18.32
C GLY A 114 -20.66 -22.58 17.49
N ALA A 115 -21.37 -21.63 18.09
CA ALA A 115 -21.92 -20.50 17.35
C ALA A 115 -20.83 -19.43 17.12
N GLU A 116 -20.75 -18.93 15.89
CA GLU A 116 -19.76 -17.93 15.49
C GLU A 116 -20.26 -16.51 15.76
N TYR A 117 -19.35 -15.67 16.28
CA TYR A 117 -19.59 -14.26 16.57
C TYR A 117 -18.48 -13.40 16.00
N VAL A 118 -18.85 -12.19 15.62
CA VAL A 118 -17.93 -11.10 15.28
C VAL A 118 -18.24 -9.96 16.22
N VAL A 119 -17.24 -9.47 16.94
CA VAL A 119 -17.38 -8.41 17.94
C VAL A 119 -16.47 -7.24 17.60
N ASP A 120 -17.07 -6.05 17.50
CA ASP A 120 -16.38 -4.80 17.24
C ASP A 120 -16.03 -4.15 18.59
N VAL A 121 -14.76 -3.79 18.80
CA VAL A 121 -14.18 -3.29 20.05
C VAL A 121 -13.43 -1.99 19.80
N HIS A 122 -13.66 -0.98 20.64
CA HIS A 122 -12.99 0.32 20.56
C HIS A 122 -11.48 0.20 20.82
N MET A 123 -10.64 0.73 19.92
CA MET A 123 -9.18 0.56 19.97
C MET A 123 -8.48 1.29 21.11
N THR A 124 -9.15 2.28 21.70
CA THR A 124 -8.59 3.06 22.83
C THR A 124 -9.21 2.77 24.19
N SER A 125 -10.54 2.62 24.28
CA SER A 125 -11.24 2.35 25.54
C SER A 125 -11.42 0.86 25.83
N GLY A 126 -11.36 -0.01 24.82
CA GLY A 126 -11.59 -1.45 24.95
C GLY A 126 -13.08 -1.81 25.12
N ALA A 127 -13.97 -0.83 24.99
CA ALA A 127 -15.41 -1.05 25.06
C ALA A 127 -15.91 -1.83 23.84
N VAL A 128 -16.83 -2.76 24.05
CA VAL A 128 -17.56 -3.42 22.96
C VAL A 128 -18.55 -2.43 22.36
N ILE A 129 -18.38 -2.12 21.07
CA ILE A 129 -19.21 -1.14 20.35
C ILE A 129 -20.25 -1.81 19.44
N GLY A 130 -20.10 -3.11 19.19
CA GLY A 130 -21.10 -3.90 18.49
C GLY A 130 -20.74 -5.39 18.42
N TRP A 131 -21.72 -6.22 18.10
CA TRP A 131 -21.52 -7.65 17.87
C TRP A 131 -22.54 -8.20 16.87
N ARG A 132 -22.16 -9.31 16.23
CA ARG A 132 -22.98 -10.08 15.28
C ARG A 132 -22.79 -11.56 15.54
N LYS A 133 -23.86 -12.34 15.41
CA LYS A 133 -23.91 -13.80 15.51
C LYS A 133 -24.29 -14.39 14.15
N SER A 134 -23.54 -15.37 13.69
CA SER A 134 -23.89 -16.09 12.46
C SER A 134 -25.18 -16.87 12.69
N SER A 135 -26.20 -16.61 11.86
CA SER A 135 -27.50 -17.27 11.97
C SER A 135 -28.19 -17.39 10.61
N ARG A 136 -28.66 -18.60 10.31
CA ARG A 136 -29.49 -18.91 9.15
C ARG A 136 -30.98 -18.97 9.48
N GLU A 137 -31.35 -18.62 10.71
CA GLU A 137 -32.75 -18.66 11.13
C GLU A 137 -33.56 -17.56 10.45
N ASN A 138 -34.86 -17.82 10.33
CA ASN A 138 -35.80 -16.91 9.70
C ASN A 138 -36.05 -15.66 10.55
N ALA A 139 -36.37 -14.55 9.89
CA ALA A 139 -36.83 -13.36 10.57
C ALA A 139 -38.17 -13.65 11.28
N PRO A 140 -38.39 -13.15 12.51
CA PRO A 140 -39.70 -13.21 13.14
C PRO A 140 -40.70 -12.27 12.45
N SER A 141 -41.96 -12.28 12.90
CA SER A 141 -42.90 -11.23 12.49
C SER A 141 -42.38 -9.84 12.89
N VAL A 142 -42.75 -8.81 12.13
CA VAL A 142 -42.30 -7.42 12.36
C VAL A 142 -42.60 -6.95 13.79
N GLU A 143 -43.73 -7.35 14.35
CA GLU A 143 -44.13 -6.98 15.70
C GLU A 143 -43.24 -7.65 16.76
N VAL A 144 -43.01 -8.97 16.65
CA VAL A 144 -42.17 -9.72 17.58
C VAL A 144 -40.72 -9.24 17.49
N GLY A 145 -40.19 -9.09 16.29
CA GLY A 145 -38.82 -8.63 16.09
C GLY A 145 -38.60 -7.20 16.60
N ARG A 146 -39.57 -6.30 16.41
CA ARG A 146 -39.51 -4.93 16.97
C ARG A 146 -39.48 -4.96 18.49
N ARG A 147 -40.33 -5.78 19.12
CA ARG A 147 -40.38 -5.92 20.58
C ARG A 147 -39.03 -6.36 21.15
N ILE A 148 -38.43 -7.40 20.54
CA ILE A 148 -37.10 -7.89 20.93
C ILE A 148 -36.05 -6.81 20.74
N ALA A 149 -36.06 -6.12 19.60
CA ALA A 149 -35.10 -5.07 19.32
C ALA A 149 -35.18 -3.90 20.31
N GLU A 150 -36.39 -3.45 20.64
CA GLU A 150 -36.61 -2.42 21.66
C GLU A 150 -36.19 -2.87 23.06
N GLU A 151 -36.38 -4.15 23.40
CA GLU A 151 -35.90 -4.71 24.67
C GLU A 151 -34.37 -4.68 24.76
N VAL A 152 -33.66 -5.02 23.68
CA VAL A 152 -32.19 -4.90 23.61
C VAL A 152 -31.74 -3.46 23.84
N LEU A 153 -32.38 -2.48 23.18
CA LEU A 153 -32.06 -1.06 23.38
C LEU A 153 -32.27 -0.63 24.84
N ARG A 154 -33.37 -1.05 25.48
CA ARG A 154 -33.64 -0.72 26.89
C ARG A 154 -32.61 -1.36 27.83
N LYS A 155 -32.18 -2.59 27.56
CA LYS A 155 -31.13 -3.28 28.35
C LYS A 155 -29.77 -2.59 28.24
N ASP A 156 -29.46 -2.00 27.09
CA ASP A 156 -28.27 -1.16 26.88
C ASP A 156 -28.42 0.26 27.49
N GLY A 157 -29.47 0.51 28.26
CA GLY A 157 -29.72 1.79 28.93
C GLY A 157 -30.19 2.92 28.01
N LEU A 158 -30.61 2.61 26.77
CA LEU A 158 -31.03 3.62 25.80
C LEU A 158 -32.52 3.96 25.95
N SER A 159 -32.82 5.27 25.90
CA SER A 159 -34.19 5.77 25.89
C SER A 159 -34.77 5.71 24.48
N LEU A 160 -35.83 4.92 24.27
CA LEU A 160 -36.49 4.81 22.95
C LEU A 160 -37.06 6.14 22.46
N SER A 161 -37.31 7.11 23.35
CA SER A 161 -37.78 8.44 22.97
C SER A 161 -36.74 9.22 22.15
N ASP A 162 -35.44 8.93 22.34
CA ASP A 162 -34.34 9.54 21.59
C ASP A 162 -34.24 9.00 20.16
N TYR A 163 -35.02 7.97 19.83
CA TYR A 163 -34.96 7.28 18.54
C TYR A 163 -36.29 7.35 17.79
N SER A 164 -36.18 7.26 16.47
CA SER A 164 -37.28 7.03 15.55
C SER A 164 -37.09 5.66 14.89
N SER A 165 -37.99 4.73 15.15
CA SER A 165 -37.97 3.41 14.52
C SER A 165 -38.32 3.52 13.03
N LEU A 166 -37.43 3.04 12.17
CA LEU A 166 -37.66 2.94 10.74
C LEU A 166 -38.43 1.65 10.42
N ARG A 167 -39.19 1.67 9.33
CA ARG A 167 -39.89 0.46 8.87
C ARG A 167 -38.86 -0.58 8.38
N PRO A 168 -38.97 -1.86 8.78
CA PRO A 168 -38.11 -2.91 8.24
C PRO A 168 -38.18 -2.96 6.72
N ASN A 169 -37.04 -3.15 6.08
CA ASN A 169 -36.96 -3.33 4.63
C ASN A 169 -37.38 -4.77 4.28
N ALA A 170 -38.23 -4.94 3.26
CA ALA A 170 -38.66 -6.26 2.79
C ALA A 170 -37.47 -7.14 2.33
N ALA A 171 -36.37 -6.54 1.86
CA ALA A 171 -35.15 -7.25 1.50
C ALA A 171 -34.35 -7.73 2.72
N THR A 172 -34.52 -7.09 3.89
CA THR A 172 -33.84 -7.44 5.14
C THR A 172 -34.83 -7.44 6.31
N PRO A 173 -35.80 -8.37 6.32
CA PRO A 173 -36.92 -8.37 7.28
C PRO A 173 -36.48 -8.65 8.73
N HIS A 174 -35.26 -9.16 8.92
CA HIS A 174 -34.63 -9.38 10.22
C HIS A 174 -33.99 -8.12 10.80
N ARG A 175 -33.83 -7.04 10.01
CA ARG A 175 -33.09 -5.83 10.41
C ARG A 175 -34.04 -4.75 10.92
N PHE A 176 -33.90 -4.38 12.19
CA PHE A 176 -34.65 -3.33 12.87
C PHE A 176 -33.74 -2.13 13.13
N VAL A 177 -34.11 -0.99 12.57
CA VAL A 177 -33.26 0.21 12.55
C VAL A 177 -33.91 1.35 13.32
N PHE A 178 -33.15 1.95 14.22
CA PHE A 178 -33.57 3.07 15.06
C PHE A 178 -32.68 4.28 14.75
N GLU A 179 -33.26 5.32 14.15
CA GLU A 179 -32.55 6.56 13.85
C GLU A 179 -32.51 7.46 15.07
N HIS A 180 -31.32 7.89 15.50
CA HIS A 180 -31.18 8.80 16.64
C HIS A 180 -31.63 10.22 16.24
N ARG A 181 -32.58 10.80 16.98
CA ARG A 181 -33.25 12.07 16.63
C ARG A 181 -32.29 13.26 16.56
N ALA A 182 -31.29 13.30 17.44
CA ALA A 182 -30.26 14.36 17.48
C ALA A 182 -28.90 13.89 16.93
N GLY A 183 -28.84 12.68 16.36
CA GLY A 183 -27.58 12.01 16.00
C GLY A 183 -27.19 12.30 14.56
N THR A 184 -27.00 13.57 14.22
CA THR A 184 -26.71 14.00 12.85
C THR A 184 -25.35 14.67 12.76
N ILE A 185 -24.62 14.35 11.69
CA ILE A 185 -23.39 15.04 11.28
C ILE A 185 -23.49 15.37 9.80
N GLY A 186 -23.67 16.65 9.48
CA GLY A 186 -24.12 17.05 8.14
C GLY A 186 -25.44 16.35 7.77
N GLY A 187 -25.43 15.66 6.64
CA GLY A 187 -26.52 14.79 6.17
C GLY A 187 -26.42 13.33 6.61
N ALA A 188 -25.32 12.90 7.24
CA ALA A 188 -25.19 11.56 7.78
C ALA A 188 -25.94 11.43 9.12
N LYS A 189 -26.62 10.29 9.31
CA LYS A 189 -27.47 10.04 10.47
C LYS A 189 -27.04 8.80 11.23
N LEU A 190 -26.85 8.93 12.54
CA LEU A 190 -26.54 7.83 13.43
C LEU A 190 -27.75 6.91 13.58
N LEU A 191 -27.52 5.64 13.30
CA LEU A 191 -28.47 4.55 13.43
C LEU A 191 -27.99 3.58 14.50
N LYS A 192 -28.94 3.07 15.27
CA LYS A 192 -28.77 1.85 16.04
C LYS A 192 -29.46 0.70 15.32
N VAL A 193 -28.73 -0.38 15.08
CA VAL A 193 -29.23 -1.54 14.34
C VAL A 193 -29.29 -2.74 15.29
N VAL A 194 -30.45 -3.40 15.29
CA VAL A 194 -30.63 -4.72 15.90
C VAL A 194 -31.09 -5.67 14.82
N GLU A 195 -30.42 -6.80 14.66
CA GLU A 195 -30.92 -7.89 13.83
C GLU A 195 -31.55 -8.95 14.70
N VAL A 196 -32.71 -9.46 14.29
CA VAL A 196 -33.47 -10.47 15.03
C VAL A 196 -33.81 -11.63 14.10
N ARG A 197 -33.39 -12.83 14.49
CA ARG A 197 -33.64 -14.09 13.79
C ARG A 197 -33.98 -15.16 14.81
N GLY A 198 -34.85 -16.11 14.48
CA GLY A 198 -35.17 -17.18 15.42
C GLY A 198 -35.86 -16.74 16.71
N GLY A 199 -36.42 -15.53 16.73
CA GLY A 199 -36.95 -14.93 17.96
C GLY A 199 -35.87 -14.45 18.94
N GLN A 200 -34.62 -14.27 18.52
CA GLN A 200 -33.53 -13.75 19.35
C GLN A 200 -32.75 -12.66 18.60
N ALA A 201 -32.14 -11.75 19.34
CA ALA A 201 -31.20 -10.80 18.75
C ALA A 201 -29.95 -11.54 18.26
N THR A 202 -29.58 -11.30 17.01
CA THR A 202 -28.39 -11.86 16.36
C THR A 202 -27.38 -10.79 15.99
N ALA A 203 -27.72 -9.50 16.09
CA ALA A 203 -26.73 -8.43 15.99
C ALA A 203 -27.16 -7.19 16.75
N TYR A 204 -26.17 -6.43 17.23
CA TYR A 204 -26.35 -5.12 17.84
C TYR A 204 -25.15 -4.23 17.52
N TYR A 205 -25.35 -3.12 16.81
CA TYR A 205 -24.25 -2.21 16.43
C TYR A 205 -24.73 -0.81 16.07
N ASN A 206 -23.79 0.14 16.04
CA ASN A 206 -23.97 1.48 15.49
C ASN A 206 -23.62 1.52 14.00
N GLU A 207 -24.31 2.35 13.23
CA GLU A 207 -24.03 2.60 11.82
C GLU A 207 -24.37 4.05 11.48
N PHE A 208 -23.68 4.67 10.53
CA PHE A 208 -24.09 5.94 9.96
C PHE A 208 -24.76 5.74 8.60
N ARG A 209 -26.00 6.21 8.46
CA ARG A 209 -26.63 6.34 7.15
C ARG A 209 -26.01 7.52 6.42
N ILE A 210 -25.09 7.22 5.52
CA ILE A 210 -24.42 8.21 4.66
C ILE A 210 -25.37 8.65 3.53
N PRO A 211 -25.37 9.94 3.13
CA PRO A 211 -26.17 10.40 1.99
C PRO A 211 -25.87 9.63 0.70
N GLN A 212 -26.92 9.25 -0.04
CA GLN A 212 -26.79 8.49 -1.28
C GLN A 212 -25.89 9.19 -2.32
N SER A 213 -25.93 10.53 -2.39
CA SER A 213 -25.07 11.31 -3.28
C SER A 213 -23.58 11.12 -3.01
N HIS A 214 -23.20 10.90 -1.75
CA HIS A 214 -21.81 10.60 -1.37
C HIS A 214 -21.46 9.15 -1.74
N LEU A 215 -22.35 8.19 -1.45
CA LEU A 215 -22.16 6.79 -1.85
C LEU A 215 -21.96 6.65 -3.36
N ASP A 216 -22.82 7.30 -4.15
CA ASP A 216 -22.73 7.31 -5.62
C ASP A 216 -21.43 7.97 -6.09
N TRP A 217 -20.97 9.00 -5.39
CA TRP A 217 -19.71 9.67 -5.70
C TRP A 217 -18.50 8.77 -5.43
N VAL A 218 -18.43 8.13 -4.25
CA VAL A 218 -17.35 7.19 -3.91
C VAL A 218 -17.35 6.02 -4.87
N LYS A 219 -18.53 5.47 -5.19
CA LYS A 219 -18.68 4.38 -6.16
C LYS A 219 -18.09 4.74 -7.52
N ARG A 220 -18.31 5.97 -8.03
CA ARG A 220 -17.68 6.43 -9.28
C ARG A 220 -16.16 6.56 -9.16
N GLN A 221 -15.64 7.01 -8.02
CA GLN A 221 -14.20 7.09 -7.79
C GLN A 221 -13.57 5.68 -7.77
N ASP A 222 -14.16 4.75 -7.03
CA ASP A 222 -13.68 3.35 -6.91
C ASP A 222 -13.80 2.58 -8.24
N GLN A 223 -14.83 2.87 -9.05
CA GLN A 223 -14.95 2.34 -10.41
C GLN A 223 -13.86 2.89 -11.34
N ALA A 224 -13.56 4.20 -11.27
CA ALA A 224 -12.48 4.79 -12.04
C ALA A 224 -11.10 4.24 -11.63
N ALA A 225 -10.86 4.09 -10.32
CA ALA A 225 -9.66 3.43 -9.79
C ALA A 225 -9.54 2.00 -10.34
N SER A 226 -10.62 1.22 -10.23
CA SER A 226 -10.68 -0.17 -10.71
C SER A 226 -10.40 -0.27 -12.21
N ALA A 227 -10.98 0.63 -13.01
CA ALA A 227 -10.74 0.67 -14.45
C ALA A 227 -9.28 0.96 -14.78
N MET A 228 -8.64 1.93 -14.11
CA MET A 228 -7.22 2.21 -14.29
C MET A 228 -6.36 1.00 -13.91
N THR A 229 -6.62 0.37 -12.77
CA THR A 229 -5.89 -0.83 -12.33
C THR A 229 -6.05 -2.01 -13.30
N GLN A 230 -7.23 -2.19 -13.88
CA GLN A 230 -7.45 -3.17 -14.95
C GLN A 230 -6.61 -2.84 -16.20
N TRP A 231 -6.57 -1.57 -16.61
CA TRP A 231 -5.70 -1.14 -17.72
C TRP A 231 -4.22 -1.37 -17.42
N ASN A 232 -3.76 -1.09 -16.20
CA ASN A 232 -2.41 -1.46 -15.79
C ASN A 232 -2.18 -2.97 -15.96
N LEU A 233 -3.07 -3.81 -15.43
CA LEU A 233 -2.91 -5.26 -15.51
C LEU A 233 -2.80 -5.74 -16.96
N ILE A 234 -3.66 -5.23 -17.85
CA ILE A 234 -3.65 -5.55 -19.28
C ILE A 234 -2.34 -5.10 -19.92
N LEU A 235 -1.97 -3.82 -19.77
CA LEU A 235 -0.80 -3.24 -20.43
C LEU A 235 0.51 -3.85 -19.91
N SER A 236 0.63 -4.07 -18.60
CA SER A 236 1.78 -4.72 -17.97
C SER A 236 1.88 -6.20 -18.35
N SER A 237 0.76 -6.90 -18.55
CA SER A 237 0.74 -8.27 -19.09
C SER A 237 1.20 -8.31 -20.55
N VAL A 238 0.74 -7.37 -21.38
CA VAL A 238 1.20 -7.23 -22.77
C VAL A 238 2.71 -6.94 -22.81
N MET A 239 3.20 -6.06 -21.94
CA MET A 239 4.63 -5.82 -21.78
C MET A 239 5.37 -7.09 -21.34
N GLY A 240 4.84 -7.87 -20.40
CA GLY A 240 5.43 -9.14 -19.97
C GLY A 240 5.51 -10.17 -21.09
N LEU A 241 4.45 -10.33 -21.88
CA LEU A 241 4.45 -11.19 -23.06
C LEU A 241 5.47 -10.71 -24.11
N ALA A 242 5.56 -9.40 -24.33
CA ALA A 242 6.59 -8.82 -25.19
C ALA A 242 8.00 -9.09 -24.66
N ALA A 243 8.22 -9.03 -23.34
CA ALA A 243 9.50 -9.37 -22.73
C ALA A 243 9.88 -10.82 -22.99
N ILE A 244 8.93 -11.76 -22.84
CA ILE A 244 9.15 -13.18 -23.15
C ILE A 244 9.47 -13.37 -24.64
N ALA A 245 8.69 -12.78 -25.54
CA ALA A 245 8.90 -12.89 -26.99
C ALA A 245 10.27 -12.33 -27.41
N ILE A 246 10.66 -11.18 -26.86
CA ILE A 246 11.98 -10.57 -27.10
C ILE A 246 13.08 -11.44 -26.50
N ALA A 247 12.91 -12.00 -25.31
CA ALA A 247 13.91 -12.90 -24.73
C ALA A 247 14.12 -14.16 -25.60
N ILE A 248 13.06 -14.69 -26.24
CA ILE A 248 13.16 -15.82 -27.18
C ILE A 248 13.88 -15.40 -28.47
N ALA A 249 13.53 -14.24 -29.03
CA ALA A 249 14.15 -13.70 -30.24
C ALA A 249 15.65 -13.41 -30.02
N TYR A 250 16.00 -12.87 -28.86
CA TYR A 250 17.36 -12.48 -28.48
C TYR A 250 18.08 -13.56 -27.66
N ARG A 251 17.56 -14.79 -27.60
CA ARG A 251 18.09 -15.86 -26.72
C ARG A 251 19.60 -16.11 -26.88
N LYS A 252 20.14 -15.94 -28.08
CA LYS A 252 21.58 -16.11 -28.36
C LYS A 252 22.46 -15.01 -27.74
N GLN A 253 21.88 -13.87 -27.37
CA GLN A 253 22.57 -12.72 -26.77
C GLN A 253 22.38 -12.66 -25.23
N ILE A 254 21.52 -13.51 -24.67
CA ILE A 254 21.11 -13.50 -23.26
C ILE A 254 21.76 -14.68 -22.54
N SER A 255 22.36 -14.42 -21.37
CA SER A 255 23.01 -15.48 -20.58
C SER A 255 22.05 -16.27 -19.68
N PHE A 256 20.79 -15.85 -19.53
CA PHE A 256 19.73 -16.44 -18.68
C PHE A 256 20.09 -16.71 -17.21
N VAL A 257 21.26 -16.29 -16.74
CA VAL A 257 21.63 -16.29 -15.31
C VAL A 257 21.38 -14.93 -14.68
N ARG A 258 21.33 -13.88 -15.51
CA ARG A 258 21.20 -12.50 -15.07
C ARG A 258 19.75 -12.19 -14.68
N GLY A 259 19.56 -11.56 -13.53
CA GLY A 259 18.23 -11.23 -13.00
C GLY A 259 17.69 -12.26 -12.02
N ILE A 260 18.15 -13.53 -12.06
CA ILE A 260 17.69 -14.60 -11.15
C ILE A 260 17.78 -14.16 -9.69
N GLY A 261 18.91 -13.61 -9.24
CA GLY A 261 19.07 -13.20 -7.84
C GLY A 261 18.10 -12.11 -7.41
N LEU A 262 17.84 -11.11 -8.27
CA LEU A 262 16.88 -10.04 -7.97
C LEU A 262 15.45 -10.57 -8.01
N THR A 263 15.09 -11.38 -9.01
CA THR A 263 13.76 -12.01 -9.08
C THR A 263 13.50 -12.96 -7.92
N ALA A 264 14.50 -13.75 -7.51
CA ALA A 264 14.37 -14.64 -6.36
C ALA A 264 14.21 -13.85 -5.05
N THR A 265 14.94 -12.74 -4.89
CA THR A 265 14.77 -11.81 -3.76
C THR A 265 13.34 -11.25 -3.74
N PHE A 266 12.86 -10.76 -4.89
CA PHE A 266 11.47 -10.31 -5.04
C PHE A 266 10.47 -11.40 -4.65
N LEU A 267 10.58 -12.61 -5.22
CA LEU A 267 9.62 -13.69 -5.02
C LEU A 267 9.58 -14.17 -3.57
N VAL A 268 10.74 -14.43 -2.96
CA VAL A 268 10.83 -14.95 -1.59
C VAL A 268 10.30 -13.93 -0.58
N LEU A 269 10.69 -12.65 -0.70
CA LEU A 269 10.21 -11.61 0.21
C LEU A 269 8.70 -11.40 0.07
N TYR A 270 8.17 -11.44 -1.15
CA TYR A 270 6.74 -11.26 -1.36
C TYR A 270 5.92 -12.46 -0.85
N TRP A 271 6.41 -13.69 -1.00
CA TRP A 271 5.77 -14.87 -0.39
C TRP A 271 5.73 -14.78 1.14
N ILE A 272 6.84 -14.37 1.76
CA ILE A 272 6.88 -14.10 3.21
C ILE A 272 5.83 -13.03 3.57
N ASN A 273 5.72 -11.97 2.78
CA ASN A 273 4.73 -10.92 3.01
C ASN A 273 3.29 -11.40 2.82
N ASN A 274 2.99 -12.26 1.84
CA ASN A 274 1.65 -12.81 1.68
C ASN A 274 1.21 -13.57 2.94
N ILE A 275 2.11 -14.38 3.52
CA ILE A 275 1.86 -15.03 4.81
C ILE A 275 1.65 -13.98 5.91
N ASN A 276 2.50 -12.94 5.93
CA ASN A 276 2.39 -11.83 6.88
C ASN A 276 1.03 -11.12 6.82
N MET A 277 0.41 -11.08 5.64
CA MET A 277 -0.85 -10.40 5.32
C MET A 277 -2.10 -11.25 5.51
N ILE A 278 -1.99 -12.48 6.04
CA ILE A 278 -3.19 -13.30 6.37
C ILE A 278 -4.23 -12.51 7.17
N PRO A 279 -3.87 -11.70 8.19
CA PRO A 279 -4.86 -10.89 8.88
C PRO A 279 -5.53 -9.83 7.99
N ALA A 280 -4.76 -9.16 7.15
CA ALA A 280 -5.27 -8.16 6.21
C ALA A 280 -6.23 -8.77 5.16
N PHE A 281 -6.04 -10.03 4.75
CA PHE A 281 -6.99 -10.67 3.84
C PHE A 281 -8.38 -10.88 4.46
N LYS A 282 -8.50 -10.88 5.79
CA LYS A 282 -9.79 -10.91 6.50
C LYS A 282 -10.48 -9.55 6.54
N THR A 283 -9.76 -8.47 6.20
CA THR A 283 -10.34 -7.12 6.17
C THR A 283 -10.86 -6.72 4.80
N LEU A 284 -10.80 -7.63 3.82
CA LEU A 284 -11.42 -7.46 2.52
C LEU A 284 -12.94 -7.51 2.69
N GLU A 285 -13.50 -6.42 3.20
CA GLU A 285 -14.94 -6.20 3.29
C GLU A 285 -15.35 -5.39 2.06
N ALA A 286 -16.20 -6.00 1.22
CA ALA A 286 -16.90 -5.30 0.15
C ALA A 286 -18.37 -5.24 0.52
N GLU A 287 -19.08 -4.27 -0.05
CA GLU A 287 -20.51 -4.11 0.14
C GLU A 287 -21.23 -5.44 -0.22
N GLY A 288 -21.83 -6.10 0.79
CA GLY A 288 -22.48 -7.40 0.64
C GLY A 288 -21.61 -8.64 0.88
N MET A 289 -20.34 -8.50 1.30
CA MET A 289 -19.54 -9.62 1.80
C MET A 289 -19.96 -10.04 3.21
N ASP A 290 -19.81 -11.33 3.48
CA ASP A 290 -20.10 -11.94 4.77
C ASP A 290 -19.16 -11.38 5.85
N PRO A 291 -19.66 -10.77 6.94
CA PRO A 291 -18.81 -10.31 8.05
C PRO A 291 -18.06 -11.47 8.73
N PHE A 292 -18.45 -12.73 8.49
CA PHE A 292 -17.79 -13.94 9.00
C PHE A 292 -16.75 -14.50 8.01
N PHE A 293 -16.01 -13.65 7.31
CA PHE A 293 -14.99 -14.10 6.35
C PHE A 293 -13.98 -15.04 7.04
N SER A 294 -14.04 -16.32 6.67
CA SER A 294 -13.36 -17.36 7.44
C SER A 294 -11.84 -17.32 7.27
N THR A 295 -11.12 -17.88 8.24
CA THR A 295 -9.66 -17.97 8.17
C THR A 295 -9.22 -18.82 6.96
N GLU A 296 -9.98 -19.86 6.62
CA GLU A 296 -9.74 -20.69 5.43
C GLU A 296 -9.89 -19.87 4.14
N ALA A 297 -10.90 -19.01 4.05
CA ALA A 297 -11.07 -18.11 2.90
C ALA A 297 -9.92 -17.10 2.76
N ALA A 298 -9.41 -16.58 3.88
CA ALA A 298 -8.21 -15.73 3.89
C ALA A 298 -6.96 -16.48 3.44
N VAL A 299 -6.78 -17.74 3.85
CA VAL A 299 -5.69 -18.61 3.38
C VAL A 299 -5.82 -18.90 1.89
N VAL A 300 -7.03 -19.18 1.39
CA VAL A 300 -7.27 -19.35 -0.05
C VAL A 300 -6.90 -18.08 -0.81
N THR A 301 -7.30 -16.91 -0.30
CA THR A 301 -6.94 -15.60 -0.88
C THR A 301 -5.42 -15.41 -0.91
N MET A 302 -4.73 -15.74 0.19
CA MET A 302 -3.27 -15.71 0.26
C MET A 302 -2.61 -16.62 -0.79
N ILE A 303 -3.12 -17.84 -0.98
CA ILE A 303 -2.61 -18.78 -1.99
C ILE A 303 -2.82 -18.21 -3.40
N LEU A 304 -4.00 -17.67 -3.70
CA LEU A 304 -4.29 -17.03 -4.99
C LEU A 304 -3.32 -15.85 -5.25
N MET A 305 -3.11 -14.98 -4.26
CA MET A 305 -2.16 -13.87 -4.39
C MET A 305 -0.72 -14.36 -4.59
N THR A 306 -0.35 -15.49 -3.97
CA THR A 306 0.96 -16.12 -4.13
C THR A 306 1.17 -16.64 -5.56
N VAL A 307 0.14 -17.19 -6.19
CA VAL A 307 0.18 -17.60 -7.61
C VAL A 307 0.32 -16.37 -8.52
N VAL A 308 -0.47 -15.32 -8.30
CA VAL A 308 -0.38 -14.06 -9.08
C VAL A 308 1.02 -13.45 -8.99
N VAL A 309 1.58 -13.37 -7.79
CA VAL A 309 2.94 -12.85 -7.55
C VAL A 309 4.01 -13.72 -8.22
N THR A 310 3.81 -15.04 -8.28
CA THR A 310 4.73 -15.95 -8.99
C THR A 310 4.72 -15.68 -10.50
N ILE A 311 3.55 -15.43 -11.09
CA ILE A 311 3.44 -15.00 -12.50
C ILE A 311 4.14 -13.64 -12.70
N MET A 312 3.95 -12.71 -11.76
CA MET A 312 4.64 -11.42 -11.80
C MET A 312 6.16 -11.57 -11.69
N ALA A 313 6.67 -12.53 -10.92
CA ALA A 313 8.10 -12.85 -10.84
C ALA A 313 8.65 -13.34 -12.17
N ILE A 314 7.89 -14.17 -12.91
CA ILE A 314 8.25 -14.62 -14.25
C ILE A 314 8.35 -13.41 -15.19
N ILE A 315 7.35 -12.53 -15.19
CA ILE A 315 7.36 -11.28 -15.99
C ILE A 315 8.56 -10.40 -15.61
N CYS A 316 8.84 -10.24 -14.31
CA CYS A 316 9.98 -9.50 -13.80
C CYS A 316 11.31 -10.07 -14.31
N TYR A 317 11.48 -11.39 -14.24
CA TYR A 317 12.67 -12.07 -14.75
C TYR A 317 12.85 -11.86 -16.26
N PHE A 318 11.81 -12.06 -17.06
CA PHE A 318 11.90 -11.85 -18.51
C PHE A 318 12.09 -10.39 -18.87
N SER A 319 11.61 -9.45 -18.06
CA SER A 319 11.91 -8.02 -18.20
C SER A 319 13.41 -7.75 -18.04
N PHE A 320 14.07 -8.38 -17.05
CA PHE A 320 15.54 -8.33 -16.94
C PHE A 320 16.25 -8.97 -18.13
N ALA A 321 15.80 -10.15 -18.57
CA ALA A 321 16.41 -10.89 -19.66
C ALA A 321 16.32 -10.12 -21.00
N ALA A 322 15.17 -9.53 -21.29
CA ALA A 322 14.89 -8.81 -22.52
C ALA A 322 15.43 -7.37 -22.53
N GLY A 323 15.47 -6.68 -21.38
CA GLY A 323 15.93 -5.30 -21.31
C GLY A 323 17.41 -5.13 -21.68
N ASP A 324 18.28 -6.07 -21.28
CA ASP A 324 19.73 -6.00 -21.52
C ASP A 324 20.13 -5.97 -23.01
N PRO A 325 19.68 -6.90 -23.88
CA PRO A 325 19.99 -6.82 -25.31
C PRO A 325 19.39 -5.57 -25.97
N LEU A 326 18.18 -5.12 -25.58
CA LEU A 326 17.56 -3.92 -26.15
C LEU A 326 18.38 -2.66 -25.88
N TRP A 327 18.93 -2.50 -24.68
CA TRP A 327 19.81 -1.37 -24.38
C TRP A 327 21.13 -1.43 -25.15
N ARG A 328 21.67 -2.63 -25.36
CA ARG A 328 22.91 -2.81 -26.12
C ARG A 328 22.76 -2.50 -27.60
N GLU A 329 21.64 -2.86 -28.21
CA GLU A 329 21.32 -2.45 -29.59
C GLU A 329 21.32 -0.92 -29.73
N GLN A 330 20.93 -0.22 -28.67
CA GLN A 330 20.94 1.25 -28.60
C GLN A 330 22.32 1.82 -28.20
N GLY A 331 23.37 0.99 -28.13
CA GLY A 331 24.72 1.40 -27.74
C GLY A 331 24.87 1.77 -26.26
N ARG A 332 23.92 1.40 -25.39
CA ARG A 332 23.92 1.76 -23.97
C ARG A 332 24.12 0.54 -23.08
N ARG A 333 24.94 0.68 -22.04
CA ARG A 333 25.13 -0.33 -20.98
C ARG A 333 24.68 0.24 -19.64
N LEU A 334 23.37 0.20 -19.39
CA LEU A 334 22.74 0.84 -18.21
C LEU A 334 22.74 -0.03 -16.94
N TRP A 335 23.09 -1.31 -17.08
CA TRP A 335 23.23 -2.22 -15.96
C TRP A 335 24.59 -2.91 -16.08
N PRO A 336 25.58 -2.54 -15.24
CA PRO A 336 26.88 -3.19 -15.21
C PRO A 336 26.80 -4.65 -14.72
N ARG A 337 27.82 -5.45 -15.03
CA ARG A 337 27.88 -6.87 -14.67
C ARG A 337 28.80 -7.11 -13.48
N TRP A 338 28.49 -8.12 -12.65
CA TRP A 338 29.34 -8.52 -11.52
C TRP A 338 30.80 -8.79 -11.91
N ARG A 339 31.04 -9.30 -13.13
CA ARG A 339 32.39 -9.63 -13.61
C ARG A 339 33.19 -8.42 -14.09
N GLU A 340 32.57 -7.24 -14.24
CA GLU A 340 33.24 -6.05 -14.75
C GLU A 340 34.09 -5.38 -13.65
N PRO A 341 35.33 -4.97 -13.97
CA PRO A 341 36.15 -4.18 -13.05
C PRO A 341 35.38 -2.94 -12.56
N GLY A 342 35.36 -2.73 -11.24
CA GLY A 342 34.68 -1.58 -10.65
C GLY A 342 33.19 -1.74 -10.38
N PHE A 343 32.55 -2.89 -10.63
CA PHE A 343 31.13 -3.12 -10.30
C PHE A 343 30.78 -2.74 -8.86
N GLY A 344 31.57 -3.21 -7.88
CA GLY A 344 31.35 -2.88 -6.47
C GLY A 344 31.44 -1.37 -6.17
N ALA A 345 32.37 -0.65 -6.80
CA ALA A 345 32.49 0.80 -6.64
C ALA A 345 31.33 1.54 -7.31
N HIS A 346 30.88 1.06 -8.48
CA HIS A 346 29.71 1.56 -9.16
C HIS A 346 28.44 1.38 -8.30
N THR A 347 28.22 0.20 -7.73
CA THR A 347 27.08 -0.07 -6.83
C THR A 347 27.06 0.90 -5.64
N LEU A 348 28.20 1.11 -4.99
CA LEU A 348 28.29 2.06 -3.88
C LEU A 348 27.99 3.50 -4.32
N SER A 349 28.51 3.93 -5.48
CA SER A 349 28.22 5.26 -6.05
C SER A 349 26.75 5.42 -6.44
N SER A 350 26.14 4.37 -7.01
CA SER A 350 24.72 4.32 -7.35
C SER A 350 23.83 4.39 -6.11
N MET A 351 24.19 3.70 -5.01
CA MET A 351 23.49 3.81 -3.72
C MET A 351 23.57 5.23 -3.16
N LYS A 352 24.75 5.88 -3.17
CA LYS A 352 24.91 7.26 -2.70
C LYS A 352 24.03 8.23 -3.50
N ARG A 353 24.02 8.09 -4.82
CA ARG A 353 23.12 8.87 -5.70
C ARG A 353 21.65 8.53 -5.42
N GLY A 354 21.35 7.27 -5.10
CA GLY A 354 20.05 6.78 -4.69
C GLY A 354 19.48 7.55 -3.50
N TYR A 355 20.25 7.72 -2.42
CA TYR A 355 19.82 8.52 -1.26
C TYR A 355 19.56 9.98 -1.63
N LEU A 356 20.47 10.61 -2.38
CA LEU A 356 20.29 12.01 -2.79
C LEU A 356 19.03 12.19 -3.65
N LEU A 357 18.76 11.25 -4.56
CA LEU A 357 17.54 11.24 -5.36
C LEU A 357 16.31 10.98 -4.50
N ALA A 358 16.36 10.01 -3.57
CA ALA A 358 15.25 9.67 -2.71
C ALA A 358 14.81 10.86 -1.84
N PHE A 359 15.76 11.57 -1.23
CA PHE A 359 15.45 12.79 -0.47
C PHE A 359 14.83 13.89 -1.33
N GLY A 360 15.32 14.08 -2.55
CA GLY A 360 14.71 14.99 -3.50
C GLY A 360 13.30 14.57 -3.91
N LEU A 361 13.10 13.29 -4.21
CA LEU A 361 11.80 12.71 -4.61
C LEU A 361 10.77 12.76 -3.48
N LEU A 362 11.18 12.51 -2.23
CA LEU A 362 10.32 12.67 -1.05
C LEU A 362 9.81 14.11 -0.91
N GLY A 363 10.68 15.09 -1.14
CA GLY A 363 10.27 16.50 -1.16
C GLY A 363 9.31 16.85 -2.29
N VAL A 364 9.55 16.32 -3.50
CA VAL A 364 8.62 16.47 -4.63
C VAL A 364 7.27 15.84 -4.29
N GLN A 365 7.27 14.62 -3.77
CA GLN A 365 6.07 13.90 -3.40
C GLN A 365 5.26 14.66 -2.33
N SER A 366 5.93 15.09 -1.27
CA SER A 366 5.28 15.82 -0.18
C SER A 366 4.74 17.18 -0.64
N LEU A 367 5.45 17.88 -1.54
CA LEU A 367 4.94 19.10 -2.16
C LEU A 367 3.70 18.87 -3.02
N LEU A 368 3.66 17.77 -3.78
CA LEU A 368 2.51 17.40 -4.61
C LEU A 368 1.29 17.13 -3.73
N PHE A 369 1.44 16.36 -2.65
CA PHE A 369 0.34 16.10 -1.71
C PHE A 369 -0.12 17.35 -0.96
N PHE A 370 0.82 18.15 -0.45
CA PHE A 370 0.49 19.42 0.19
C PHE A 370 -0.31 20.33 -0.76
N THR A 371 0.08 20.39 -2.04
CA THR A 371 -0.65 21.15 -3.06
C THR A 371 -2.02 20.52 -3.33
N ALA A 372 -2.11 19.20 -3.42
CA ALA A 372 -3.35 18.45 -3.63
C ALA A 372 -4.37 18.73 -2.51
N GLU A 373 -3.94 18.65 -1.25
CA GLU A 373 -4.77 18.90 -0.07
C GLU A 373 -5.31 20.35 -0.06
N HIS A 374 -4.44 21.34 -0.31
CA HIS A 374 -4.79 22.75 -0.17
C HIS A 374 -5.47 23.35 -1.40
N ARG A 375 -5.29 22.79 -2.59
CA ARG A 375 -5.79 23.37 -3.86
C ARG A 375 -6.80 22.52 -4.59
N PHE A 376 -6.83 21.22 -4.34
CA PHE A 376 -7.67 20.26 -5.06
C PHE A 376 -8.61 19.49 -4.12
N ASP A 377 -8.72 19.93 -2.86
CA ASP A 377 -9.42 19.25 -1.77
C ASP A 377 -9.09 17.74 -1.82
N MET A 378 -7.82 17.38 -1.70
CA MET A 378 -7.43 15.98 -1.58
C MET A 378 -7.59 15.53 -0.12
N TRP A 379 -8.09 14.32 0.09
CA TRP A 379 -8.10 13.64 1.39
C TRP A 379 -7.87 12.14 1.23
N ALA A 380 -7.38 11.49 2.28
CA ALA A 380 -7.17 10.05 2.33
C ALA A 380 -8.01 9.43 3.44
N VAL A 381 -8.49 8.21 3.25
CA VAL A 381 -9.17 7.42 4.30
C VAL A 381 -8.30 6.24 4.69
N ASN A 382 -8.50 5.70 5.89
CA ASN A 382 -7.72 4.57 6.37
C ASN A 382 -8.01 3.30 5.56
N ASP A 383 -6.97 2.51 5.31
CA ASP A 383 -7.05 1.23 4.59
C ASP A 383 -6.57 0.08 5.48
N PRO A 384 -7.49 -0.64 6.13
CA PRO A 384 -7.16 -1.80 6.93
C PRO A 384 -6.41 -2.89 6.17
N SER A 385 -6.61 -3.01 4.84
CA SER A 385 -5.98 -4.06 4.03
C SER A 385 -4.49 -3.81 3.78
N GLY A 386 -4.01 -2.58 3.98
CA GLY A 386 -2.61 -2.19 3.85
C GLY A 386 -1.91 -1.84 5.17
N SER A 387 -2.64 -1.84 6.29
CA SER A 387 -2.10 -1.37 7.58
C SER A 387 -1.16 -2.40 8.23
N PRO A 388 -0.02 -1.96 8.81
CA PRO A 388 0.83 -2.81 9.66
C PRO A 388 0.09 -3.43 10.85
N LEU A 389 -1.03 -2.83 11.30
CA LEU A 389 -1.87 -3.40 12.35
C LEU A 389 -2.51 -4.72 11.94
N ASN A 390 -2.61 -5.02 10.65
CA ASN A 390 -3.13 -6.26 10.10
C ASN A 390 -2.04 -7.18 9.51
N MET A 391 -0.84 -7.10 10.09
CA MET A 391 0.25 -8.02 9.79
C MET A 391 0.56 -8.93 10.98
N LEU A 392 0.98 -10.18 10.70
CA LEU A 392 1.44 -11.12 11.73
C LEU A 392 2.72 -10.63 12.41
N LEU A 393 3.64 -10.10 11.61
CA LEU A 393 4.94 -9.56 11.98
C LEU A 393 5.10 -8.18 11.30
N PRO A 394 4.60 -7.11 11.92
CA PRO A 394 4.70 -5.76 11.36
C PRO A 394 6.17 -5.33 11.11
N GLY A 395 7.10 -5.85 11.91
CA GLY A 395 8.53 -5.53 11.82
C GLY A 395 9.19 -5.89 10.48
N ILE A 396 8.63 -6.81 9.68
CA ILE A 396 9.19 -7.15 8.36
C ILE A 396 8.57 -6.33 7.21
N PHE A 397 7.56 -5.50 7.49
CA PHE A 397 6.86 -4.69 6.48
C PHE A 397 7.78 -3.89 5.55
N PRO A 398 8.83 -3.19 6.05
CA PRO A 398 9.68 -2.38 5.17
C PRO A 398 10.52 -3.18 4.16
N LEU A 399 10.59 -4.52 4.27
CA LEU A 399 11.21 -5.35 3.22
C LEU A 399 10.45 -5.26 1.88
N MET A 400 9.18 -4.89 1.91
CA MET A 400 8.38 -4.70 0.70
C MET A 400 8.91 -3.60 -0.21
N ALA A 401 9.62 -2.61 0.33
CA ALA A 401 10.33 -1.59 -0.45
C ALA A 401 11.26 -2.19 -1.52
N TRP A 402 11.92 -3.32 -1.21
CA TRP A 402 12.78 -4.00 -2.18
C TRP A 402 11.99 -4.75 -3.23
N THR A 403 10.85 -5.34 -2.85
CA THR A 403 10.00 -6.06 -3.82
C THR A 403 9.38 -5.11 -4.84
N ALA A 404 8.89 -3.95 -4.38
CA ALA A 404 8.39 -2.88 -5.25
C ALA A 404 9.50 -2.37 -6.17
N ALA A 405 10.61 -1.89 -5.60
CA ALA A 405 11.73 -1.36 -6.38
C ALA A 405 12.29 -2.37 -7.41
N ILE A 406 12.46 -3.65 -7.05
CA ILE A 406 12.99 -4.66 -7.99
C ILE A 406 12.04 -4.89 -9.15
N SER A 407 10.76 -5.16 -8.85
CA SER A 407 9.78 -5.53 -9.88
C SER A 407 9.45 -4.35 -10.79
N GLU A 408 9.24 -3.17 -10.23
CA GLU A 408 8.79 -2.00 -10.96
C GLU A 408 9.92 -1.37 -11.79
N GLU A 409 11.14 -1.32 -11.26
CA GLU A 409 12.29 -0.84 -12.04
C GLU A 409 12.69 -1.83 -13.15
N ALA A 410 12.44 -3.13 -12.97
CA ALA A 410 12.63 -4.12 -14.03
C ALA A 410 11.61 -3.92 -15.17
N ILE A 411 10.32 -3.89 -14.83
CA ILE A 411 9.22 -3.88 -15.79
C ILE A 411 9.11 -2.53 -16.49
N TYR A 412 9.02 -1.44 -15.73
CA TYR A 412 8.68 -0.14 -16.31
C TYR A 412 9.91 0.64 -16.79
N ARG A 413 11.02 0.60 -16.05
CA ARG A 413 12.21 1.40 -16.40
C ARG A 413 13.16 0.62 -17.29
N PHE A 414 13.66 -0.52 -16.81
CA PHE A 414 14.69 -1.27 -17.53
C PHE A 414 14.15 -1.87 -18.83
N PHE A 415 13.04 -2.59 -18.78
CA PHE A 415 12.41 -3.16 -19.97
C PHE A 415 11.50 -2.17 -20.70
N GLY A 416 10.56 -1.55 -19.99
CA GLY A 416 9.53 -0.69 -20.58
C GLY A 416 10.09 0.48 -21.38
N ILE A 417 11.02 1.25 -20.82
CA ILE A 417 11.64 2.36 -21.57
C ILE A 417 12.41 1.84 -22.79
N ALA A 418 13.11 0.69 -22.68
CA ALA A 418 13.83 0.11 -23.81
C ALA A 418 12.87 -0.30 -24.94
N LEU A 419 11.76 -0.95 -24.58
CA LEU A 419 10.70 -1.37 -25.49
C LEU A 419 10.09 -0.18 -26.23
N PHE A 420 9.59 0.82 -25.50
CA PHE A 420 8.95 1.99 -26.12
C PHE A 420 9.95 2.87 -26.87
N LYS A 421 11.22 2.90 -26.46
CA LYS A 421 12.27 3.58 -27.23
C LYS A 421 12.50 2.88 -28.58
N LYS A 422 12.46 1.54 -28.61
CA LYS A 422 12.55 0.76 -29.85
C LYS A 422 11.32 0.96 -30.76
N LEU A 423 10.12 0.96 -30.18
CA LEU A 423 8.86 1.11 -30.92
C LEU A 423 8.65 2.53 -31.47
N LEU A 424 8.83 3.54 -30.63
CA LEU A 424 8.44 4.92 -30.94
C LEU A 424 9.61 5.80 -31.37
N ARG A 425 10.85 5.34 -31.16
CA ARG A 425 12.10 6.09 -31.43
C ARG A 425 12.22 7.43 -30.65
N ASN A 426 11.24 7.78 -29.83
CA ASN A 426 11.20 9.01 -29.02
C ASN A 426 11.50 8.71 -27.54
N THR A 427 12.51 9.37 -26.97
CA THR A 427 12.90 9.15 -25.56
C THR A 427 11.86 9.67 -24.58
N PHE A 428 11.20 10.79 -24.88
CA PHE A 428 10.17 11.37 -24.01
C PHE A 428 8.99 10.41 -23.88
N LEU A 429 8.42 9.96 -25.01
CA LEU A 429 7.33 8.98 -24.99
C LEU A 429 7.74 7.65 -24.37
N ALA A 430 8.98 7.22 -24.59
CA ALA A 430 9.51 6.01 -23.97
C ALA A 430 9.60 6.07 -22.45
N VAL A 431 9.65 7.27 -21.85
CA VAL A 431 9.60 7.46 -20.40
C VAL A 431 8.16 7.65 -19.92
N VAL A 432 7.37 8.49 -20.60
CA VAL A 432 6.02 8.84 -20.17
C VAL A 432 5.08 7.64 -20.17
N ILE A 433 5.09 6.83 -21.24
CA ILE A 433 4.15 5.70 -21.37
C ILE A 433 4.31 4.68 -20.23
N PRO A 434 5.49 4.10 -19.96
CA PRO A 434 5.62 3.17 -18.84
C PRO A 434 5.39 3.84 -17.47
N SER A 435 5.60 5.15 -17.35
CA SER A 435 5.29 5.90 -16.11
C SER A 435 3.77 6.01 -15.88
N VAL A 436 2.99 6.23 -16.94
CA VAL A 436 1.52 6.25 -16.89
C VAL A 436 0.96 4.87 -16.59
N ILE A 437 1.49 3.82 -17.24
CA ILE A 437 1.09 2.43 -16.96
C ILE A 437 1.35 2.09 -15.49
N TRP A 438 2.53 2.47 -14.98
CA TRP A 438 2.86 2.30 -13.56
C TRP A 438 1.91 3.07 -12.63
N ALA A 439 1.57 4.32 -12.97
CA ALA A 439 0.67 5.13 -12.15
C ALA A 439 -0.75 4.55 -12.03
N PHE A 440 -1.24 3.88 -13.07
CA PHE A 440 -2.54 3.19 -13.03
C PHE A 440 -2.62 2.07 -11.97
N SER A 441 -1.51 1.47 -11.56
CA SER A 441 -1.52 0.46 -10.49
C SER A 441 -1.65 1.07 -9.09
N HIS A 442 -1.47 2.38 -8.96
CA HIS A 442 -1.42 3.08 -7.68
C HIS A 442 -2.75 3.79 -7.33
N THR A 443 -3.76 3.75 -8.20
CA THR A 443 -5.02 4.46 -7.98
C THR A 443 -5.98 3.77 -7.01
N GLN A 444 -5.63 2.57 -6.52
CA GLN A 444 -6.41 1.83 -5.52
C GLN A 444 -6.19 2.32 -4.08
N TYR A 445 -5.10 3.06 -3.82
CA TYR A 445 -4.96 3.72 -2.53
C TYR A 445 -6.15 4.64 -2.33
N PRO A 446 -6.82 4.63 -1.17
CA PRO A 446 -8.07 5.33 -0.97
C PRO A 446 -7.83 6.82 -0.68
N ILE A 447 -7.23 7.47 -1.68
CA ILE A 447 -6.93 8.89 -1.78
C ILE A 447 -7.89 9.46 -2.81
N TYR A 448 -8.62 10.49 -2.39
CA TYR A 448 -9.69 11.08 -3.18
C TYR A 448 -9.42 12.57 -3.41
N PRO A 449 -9.79 13.11 -4.59
CA PRO A 449 -10.31 12.39 -5.76
C PRO A 449 -9.24 11.48 -6.42
N VAL A 450 -9.68 10.41 -7.07
CA VAL A 450 -8.81 9.31 -7.56
C VAL A 450 -7.70 9.76 -8.51
N TYR A 451 -7.93 10.83 -9.27
CA TYR A 451 -6.95 11.33 -10.25
C TYR A 451 -5.68 11.90 -9.60
N THR A 452 -5.74 12.29 -8.33
CA THR A 452 -4.61 12.88 -7.60
C THR A 452 -3.41 11.93 -7.56
N ARG A 453 -3.66 10.67 -7.17
CA ARG A 453 -2.65 9.61 -7.12
C ARG A 453 -2.12 9.24 -8.51
N PHE A 454 -2.98 9.25 -9.53
CA PHE A 454 -2.57 9.05 -10.92
C PHE A 454 -1.57 10.12 -11.39
N VAL A 455 -1.87 11.40 -11.15
CA VAL A 455 -1.01 12.53 -11.56
C VAL A 455 0.32 12.50 -10.81
N GLU A 456 0.27 12.34 -9.49
CA GLU A 456 1.45 12.30 -8.63
C GLU A 456 2.42 11.19 -9.04
N VAL A 457 1.93 9.95 -9.14
CA VAL A 457 2.77 8.79 -9.47
C VAL A 457 3.29 8.85 -10.90
N THR A 458 2.53 9.46 -11.83
CA THR A 458 3.03 9.72 -13.19
C THR A 458 4.25 10.64 -13.18
N ILE A 459 4.20 11.74 -12.40
CA ILE A 459 5.31 12.69 -12.26
C ILE A 459 6.53 11.97 -11.64
N LEU A 460 6.34 11.21 -10.57
CA LEU A 460 7.41 10.43 -9.94
C LEU A 460 8.00 9.41 -10.91
N GLY A 461 7.16 8.73 -11.70
CA GLY A 461 7.59 7.76 -12.70
C GLY A 461 8.50 8.39 -13.76
N ILE A 462 8.16 9.60 -14.22
CA ILE A 462 8.99 10.35 -15.16
C ILE A 462 10.34 10.72 -14.52
N LEU A 463 10.36 11.13 -13.25
CA LEU A 463 11.59 11.46 -12.53
C LEU A 463 12.47 10.22 -12.32
N PHE A 464 11.89 9.06 -11.99
CA PHE A 464 12.60 7.79 -11.93
C PHE A 464 13.12 7.38 -13.32
N GLY A 465 12.34 7.55 -14.38
CA GLY A 465 12.78 7.30 -15.76
C GLY A 465 13.95 8.19 -16.16
N TYR A 466 13.93 9.47 -15.78
CA TYR A 466 15.08 10.37 -15.95
C TYR A 466 16.31 9.89 -15.17
N ALA A 467 16.14 9.55 -13.89
CA ALA A 467 17.23 9.04 -13.05
C ALA A 467 17.84 7.75 -13.61
N PHE A 468 17.00 6.83 -14.08
CA PHE A 468 17.38 5.60 -14.75
C PHE A 468 18.21 5.88 -16.00
N LEU A 469 17.72 6.74 -16.92
CA LEU A 469 18.43 7.06 -18.16
C LEU A 469 19.74 7.80 -17.89
N LYS A 470 19.83 8.60 -16.83
CA LYS A 470 21.01 9.41 -16.52
C LYS A 470 22.08 8.65 -15.73
N TYR A 471 21.67 7.86 -14.74
CA TYR A 471 22.57 7.26 -13.75
C TYR A 471 22.61 5.72 -13.79
N GLY A 472 21.75 5.09 -14.57
CA GLY A 472 21.68 3.64 -14.76
C GLY A 472 20.75 2.93 -13.77
N PHE A 473 20.53 1.64 -14.04
CA PHE A 473 19.57 0.80 -13.34
C PHE A 473 19.76 0.78 -11.82
N ALA A 474 20.99 0.57 -11.35
CA ALA A 474 21.26 0.47 -9.92
C ALA A 474 20.91 1.76 -9.15
N THR A 475 21.11 2.93 -9.76
CA THR A 475 20.77 4.21 -9.10
C THR A 475 19.26 4.35 -8.94
N ALA A 476 18.48 4.02 -9.98
CA ALA A 476 17.02 4.07 -9.91
C ALA A 476 16.46 3.05 -8.91
N LEU A 477 16.98 1.82 -8.93
CA LEU A 477 16.62 0.76 -7.98
C LEU A 477 16.86 1.19 -6.52
N PHE A 478 18.05 1.72 -6.21
CA PHE A 478 18.33 2.21 -4.85
C PHE A 478 17.46 3.41 -4.49
N ALA A 479 17.28 4.39 -5.38
CA ALA A 479 16.44 5.56 -5.10
C ALA A 479 15.01 5.13 -4.74
N HIS A 480 14.43 4.20 -5.52
CA HIS A 480 13.10 3.67 -5.30
C HIS A 480 13.03 2.92 -3.95
N ALA A 481 13.91 1.95 -3.73
CA ALA A 481 13.93 1.18 -2.49
C ALA A 481 14.12 2.08 -1.26
N ILE A 482 14.89 3.17 -1.35
CA ILE A 482 15.13 4.11 -0.24
C ILE A 482 13.88 4.95 0.04
N VAL A 483 13.19 5.47 -0.98
CA VAL A 483 11.91 6.22 -0.80
C VAL A 483 10.93 5.35 -0.03
N ASP A 484 10.69 4.14 -0.52
CA ASP A 484 9.73 3.21 0.11
C ASP A 484 10.19 2.78 1.50
N SER A 485 11.48 2.48 1.68
CA SER A 485 12.01 2.10 2.99
C SER A 485 11.80 3.21 4.01
N ILE A 486 11.95 4.48 3.63
CA ILE A 486 11.70 5.62 4.52
C ILE A 486 10.22 5.70 4.89
N LEU A 487 9.32 5.69 3.90
CA LEU A 487 7.87 5.81 4.12
C LEU A 487 7.32 4.63 4.94
N MET A 488 7.66 3.40 4.58
CA MET A 488 7.25 2.20 5.31
C MET A 488 7.86 2.14 6.71
N SER A 489 9.09 2.64 6.88
CA SER A 489 9.69 2.76 8.22
C SER A 489 8.95 3.78 9.07
N PHE A 490 8.50 4.92 8.53
CA PHE A 490 7.68 5.87 9.30
C PHE A 490 6.35 5.24 9.75
N SER A 491 5.68 4.47 8.89
CA SER A 491 4.50 3.69 9.29
C SER A 491 4.82 2.72 10.42
N LEU A 492 5.95 2.00 10.34
CA LEU A 492 6.38 1.07 11.38
C LEU A 492 6.72 1.80 12.70
N MET A 493 7.46 2.91 12.63
CA MET A 493 7.80 3.74 13.81
C MET A 493 6.54 4.30 14.46
N GLY A 494 5.54 4.66 13.65
CA GLY A 494 4.23 5.13 14.09
C GLY A 494 3.53 4.17 15.04
N MET A 495 3.76 2.84 14.90
CA MET A 495 3.24 1.82 15.81
C MET A 495 3.66 1.98 17.28
N GLY A 496 4.70 2.78 17.55
CA GLY A 496 5.15 3.11 18.90
C GLY A 496 6.11 2.06 19.50
N GLY A 497 6.80 2.46 20.57
CA GLY A 497 7.77 1.60 21.26
C GLY A 497 9.16 1.56 20.62
N ALA A 498 10.19 1.42 21.46
CA ALA A 498 11.59 1.52 21.04
C ALA A 498 12.01 0.47 20.00
N GLY A 499 11.39 -0.72 20.03
CA GLY A 499 11.68 -1.80 19.09
C GLY A 499 11.33 -1.45 17.64
N TYR A 500 10.12 -0.93 17.39
CA TYR A 500 9.71 -0.52 16.05
C TYR A 500 10.47 0.73 15.57
N VAL A 501 10.80 1.65 16.47
CA VAL A 501 11.68 2.79 16.16
C VAL A 501 13.07 2.32 15.70
N GLY A 502 13.68 1.40 16.45
CA GLY A 502 14.98 0.82 16.10
C GLY A 502 14.96 0.07 14.77
N LEU A 503 13.92 -0.73 14.52
CA LEU A 503 13.74 -1.43 13.24
C LEU A 503 13.56 -0.46 12.08
N GLY A 504 12.73 0.58 12.23
CA GLY A 504 12.57 1.61 11.19
C GLY A 504 13.90 2.29 10.85
N ALA A 505 14.71 2.64 11.85
CA ALA A 505 16.02 3.25 11.63
C ALA A 505 16.98 2.29 10.90
N PHE A 506 16.93 1.00 11.25
CA PHE A 506 17.68 -0.04 10.55
C PHE A 506 17.28 -0.14 9.07
N TYR A 507 15.97 -0.16 8.76
CA TYR A 507 15.48 -0.26 7.39
C TYR A 507 15.79 0.98 6.54
N ILE A 508 15.76 2.18 7.13
CA ILE A 508 16.24 3.40 6.47
C ILE A 508 17.71 3.28 6.07
N ALA A 509 18.55 2.65 6.90
CA ALA A 509 19.98 2.46 6.64
C ALA A 509 20.29 1.22 5.76
N LEU A 510 19.37 0.26 5.67
CA LEU A 510 19.57 -1.05 5.02
C LEU A 510 20.10 -0.95 3.57
N PRO A 511 19.60 -0.04 2.70
CA PRO A 511 20.15 0.13 1.36
C PRO A 511 21.65 0.46 1.33
N ALA A 512 22.16 1.19 2.33
CA ALA A 512 23.59 1.47 2.46
C ALA A 512 24.36 0.20 2.83
N LEU A 513 23.86 -0.58 3.79
CA LEU A 513 24.45 -1.85 4.20
C LEU A 513 24.53 -2.84 3.04
N VAL A 514 23.45 -2.98 2.26
CA VAL A 514 23.39 -3.83 1.06
C VAL A 514 24.48 -3.44 0.06
N ALA A 515 24.62 -2.15 -0.26
CA ALA A 515 25.63 -1.69 -1.20
C ALA A 515 27.07 -1.90 -0.70
N ILE A 516 27.31 -1.73 0.61
CA ILE A 516 28.61 -1.99 1.25
C ILE A 516 28.95 -3.47 1.18
N VAL A 517 28.02 -4.36 1.53
CA VAL A 517 28.20 -5.81 1.45
C VAL A 517 28.47 -6.24 0.01
N ILE A 518 27.72 -5.73 -0.97
CA ILE A 518 27.96 -6.02 -2.40
C ILE A 518 29.38 -5.59 -2.81
N LYS A 519 29.82 -4.38 -2.44
CA LYS A 519 31.16 -3.90 -2.75
C LYS A 519 32.24 -4.79 -2.13
N TRP A 520 32.06 -5.18 -0.87
CA TRP A 520 33.00 -6.05 -0.15
C TRP A 520 33.10 -7.44 -0.76
N LEU A 521 31.94 -8.09 -1.03
CA LEU A 521 31.88 -9.39 -1.70
C LEU A 521 32.53 -9.34 -3.08
N HIS A 522 32.23 -8.30 -3.86
CA HIS A 522 32.84 -8.11 -5.18
C HIS A 522 34.37 -8.01 -5.08
N GLY A 523 34.88 -7.18 -4.15
CA GLY A 523 36.32 -7.05 -3.91
C GLY A 523 37.00 -8.39 -3.61
N LYS A 524 36.40 -9.22 -2.75
CA LYS A 524 36.92 -10.57 -2.45
C LYS A 524 36.91 -11.51 -3.66
N THR A 525 35.86 -11.46 -4.49
CA THR A 525 35.75 -12.36 -5.65
C THR A 525 36.66 -11.98 -6.81
N VAL A 526 36.92 -10.68 -7.02
CA VAL A 526 37.79 -10.20 -8.10
C VAL A 526 39.27 -10.26 -7.70
N ALA A 527 39.62 -9.98 -6.44
CA ALA A 527 40.99 -10.12 -5.94
C ALA A 527 41.51 -11.56 -5.94
N ARG A 528 40.61 -12.56 -5.96
CA ARG A 528 40.95 -13.99 -6.02
C ARG A 528 41.15 -14.54 -7.44
N ARG A 529 40.96 -13.74 -8.48
CA ARG A 529 41.25 -14.17 -9.85
C ARG A 529 42.76 -14.03 -10.09
N PRO A 530 43.44 -15.07 -10.63
CA PRO A 530 44.81 -14.91 -11.08
C PRO A 530 44.87 -13.71 -12.03
N GLY A 531 45.87 -12.84 -11.87
CA GLY A 531 46.14 -11.78 -12.84
C GLY A 531 46.38 -12.37 -14.23
N PRO A 532 46.31 -11.54 -15.29
CA PRO A 532 46.70 -11.98 -16.63
C PRO A 532 48.06 -12.68 -16.55
N ARG A 533 48.20 -13.84 -17.18
CA ARG A 533 49.53 -14.45 -17.32
C ARG A 533 50.36 -13.50 -18.17
N ALA A 534 51.67 -13.47 -17.95
CA ALA A 534 52.59 -12.60 -18.70
C ALA A 534 52.52 -12.81 -20.23
N ASP A 535 51.86 -13.87 -20.69
CA ASP A 535 51.69 -14.26 -22.08
C ASP A 535 50.31 -13.88 -22.67
N ASP A 536 49.43 -13.22 -21.91
CA ASP A 536 48.15 -12.74 -22.44
C ASP A 536 48.39 -11.54 -23.39
N PRO A 537 47.91 -11.58 -24.65
CA PRO A 537 48.07 -10.48 -25.57
C PRO A 537 47.39 -9.21 -25.02
N PRO A 538 47.99 -8.02 -25.23
CA PRO A 538 47.46 -6.78 -24.68
C PRO A 538 46.03 -6.54 -25.18
N PRO A 539 45.13 -6.00 -24.33
CA PRO A 539 43.77 -5.72 -24.74
C PRO A 539 43.76 -4.71 -25.89
N ASP A 540 43.06 -5.06 -26.96
CA ASP A 540 42.85 -4.24 -28.15
C ASP A 540 42.54 -2.79 -27.78
N SER A 541 43.46 -1.88 -28.11
CA SER A 541 43.27 -0.43 -28.06
C SER A 541 42.39 0.03 -29.23
N GLY A 542 41.18 -0.54 -29.36
CA GLY A 542 40.21 -0.19 -30.38
C GLY A 542 39.23 0.88 -29.88
N GLY A 543 39.51 2.15 -30.18
CA GLY A 543 38.59 3.25 -29.86
C GLY A 543 39.10 4.66 -30.12
N GLY A 544 39.92 4.86 -31.16
CA GLY A 544 40.25 6.20 -31.64
C GLY A 544 39.02 6.87 -32.26
N PHE A 545 38.53 7.92 -31.61
CA PHE A 545 37.54 8.85 -32.14
C PHE A 545 38.04 9.41 -33.49
N ARG A 546 37.50 8.94 -34.62
CA ARG A 546 37.57 9.67 -35.89
C ARG A 546 36.38 10.62 -35.94
N THR A 547 36.65 11.90 -35.76
CA THR A 547 35.75 12.99 -36.13
C THR A 547 35.68 13.05 -37.66
N SER A 548 34.58 12.59 -38.25
CA SER A 548 34.26 12.95 -39.64
C SER A 548 33.68 14.36 -39.67
N LYS A 549 34.34 15.25 -40.40
CA LYS A 549 33.74 16.50 -40.90
C LYS A 549 32.70 16.15 -41.97
N PRO A 550 31.70 17.03 -42.20
CA PRO A 550 30.69 16.83 -43.22
C PRO A 550 31.20 17.30 -44.59
N ASP A 551 31.00 16.48 -45.62
CA ASP A 551 31.08 16.93 -47.01
C ASP A 551 29.68 17.24 -47.52
N LEU A 552 29.61 18.41 -48.16
CA LEU A 552 28.51 18.91 -48.98
C LEU A 552 28.25 17.97 -50.17
N VAL A 553 26.98 17.62 -50.40
CA VAL A 553 26.13 17.91 -51.58
C VAL A 553 24.73 17.40 -51.27
#